data_AF-A0A5N9EEH8-F1
#
_entry.id   AF-A0A5N9EEH8-F1
#
_cell.length_a   1.000
_cell.length_b   1.000
_cell.length_c   1.000
_cell.angle_alpha   90.00
_cell.angle_beta   90.00
_cell.angle_gamma   90.00
#
_symmetry.space_group_name_H-M   'P 1'
#
loop_
_entity.id
_entity.type
_entity.pdbx_description
1 polymer ?
#
loop_
_entity_poly.entity_id
_entity_poly.type
_entity_poly.pdbx_seq_one_letter_code
_entity_poly.pdbx_strand_id
1 'polypeptide(L)' 'MKNALDFLNKWLGELTEILKILIVVGVLVGILFDDVFGVIGGIGAIAGQFGDGGLAGLLSLMIVYMWYQKK' A
#
# COMPACT_ATOMS: atom_id res chain seq x y z
N MET A 1 20.43 -13.76 18.60
CA MET A 1 19.82 -12.48 18.14
C MET A 1 19.32 -12.55 16.71
N LYS A 2 20.13 -12.95 15.70
CA LYS A 2 19.67 -13.14 14.31
C LYS A 2 18.44 -14.05 14.20
N ASN A 3 18.48 -15.23 14.82
CA ASN A 3 17.36 -16.18 14.81
C ASN A 3 16.04 -15.63 15.38
N ALA A 4 16.09 -14.70 16.34
CA ALA A 4 14.88 -14.11 16.92
C ALA A 4 14.25 -13.08 15.97
N LEU A 5 15.09 -12.29 15.29
CA LEU A 5 14.64 -11.35 14.26
C LEU A 5 14.11 -12.10 13.02
N ASP A 6 14.77 -13.19 12.63
CA ASP A 6 14.33 -14.02 11.49
C ASP A 6 12.98 -14.68 11.77
N PHE A 7 12.76 -15.17 12.99
CA PHE A 7 11.47 -15.71 13.43
C PHE A 7 10.37 -14.64 13.40
N LEU A 8 10.64 -13.45 13.92
CA LEU A 8 9.68 -12.33 13.91
C LEU A 8 9.33 -11.90 12.49
N ASN A 9 10.32 -11.76 11.61
CA ASN A 9 10.10 -11.42 10.21
C ASN A 9 9.26 -12.47 9.48
N LYS A 10 9.52 -13.76 9.73
CA LYS A 10 8.73 -14.84 9.15
C LYS A 10 7.29 -14.81 9.65
N TRP A 11 7.09 -14.66 10.96
CA TRP A 11 5.76 -14.58 11.55
C TRP A 11 4.97 -13.35 11.05
N LEU A 12 5.62 -12.18 10.95
CA LEU A 12 5.01 -10.98 10.36
C LEU A 12 4.69 -11.17 8.88
N GLY A 13 5.54 -11.89 8.14
CA GLY A 13 5.31 -12.26 6.75
C GLY A 13 4.03 -13.09 6.60
N GLU A 14 3.92 -14.16 7.37
CA GLU A 14 2.74 -15.04 7.36
C GLU A 14 1.46 -14.28 7.76
N LEU A 15 1.53 -13.43 8.79
CA LEU A 15 0.41 -12.57 9.19
C LEU A 15 0.00 -11.62 8.05
N THR A 16 0.97 -11.02 7.37
CA THR A 16 0.73 -10.11 6.25
C THR A 16 0.09 -10.83 5.06
N GLU A 17 0.48 -12.08 4.78
CA GLU A 17 -0.16 -12.88 3.73
C GLU A 17 -1.64 -13.14 4.03
N ILE A 18 -1.98 -13.47 5.28
CA ILE A 18 -3.37 -13.65 5.69
C ILE A 18 -4.17 -12.37 5.52
N LEU A 19 -3.61 -11.22 5.94
CA LEU A 19 -4.26 -9.92 5.79
C LEU A 19 -4.50 -9.57 4.31
N LYS A 20 -3.56 -9.88 3.41
CA LYS A 20 -3.75 -9.68 1.96
C LYS A 20 -4.92 -10.50 1.42
N ILE A 21 -5.03 -11.77 1.82
CA ILE A 21 -6.14 -12.63 1.40
C ILE A 21 -7.47 -12.05 1.90
N LEU A 22 -7.53 -11.60 3.15
CA LEU A 22 -8.73 -10.96 3.70
C LEU A 22 -9.13 -9.70 2.93
N ILE A 23 -8.16 -8.88 2.51
CA ILE A 23 -8.43 -7.71 1.66
C ILE A 23 -9.01 -8.15 0.31
N VAL A 24 -8.43 -9.16 -0.34
CA VAL A 24 -8.92 -9.67 -1.63
C VAL A 24 -10.36 -10.20 -1.51
N VAL A 25 -10.65 -10.99 -0.47
CA VAL A 25 -12.00 -11.47 -0.18
C VAL A 25 -12.94 -10.29 0.08
N GLY A 26 -12.50 -9.30 0.86
CA GLY A 26 -13.26 -8.09 1.15
C GLY A 26 -13.62 -7.30 -0.11
N VAL A 27 -12.70 -7.18 -1.08
CA VAL A 27 -12.98 -6.56 -2.38
C VAL A 27 -13.98 -7.38 -3.19
N LEU A 28 -13.82 -8.71 -3.26
CA LEU A 28 -14.76 -9.58 -3.98
C LEU A 28 -16.18 -9.48 -3.41
N VAL A 29 -16.31 -9.52 -2.08
CA VAL A 29 -17.59 -9.33 -1.39
C VAL A 29 -18.11 -7.91 -1.61
N GLY A 30 -17.25 -6.89 -1.54
CA GLY A 30 -17.65 -5.51 -1.76
C GLY A 30 -18.22 -5.26 -3.17
N ILE A 31 -17.67 -5.92 -4.20
CA ILE A 31 -18.22 -5.84 -5.56
C ILE A 31 -19.61 -6.47 -5.65
N LEU A 32 -19.85 -7.58 -4.94
CA LEU A 32 -21.10 -8.32 -5.00
C LEU A 32 -22.21 -7.75 -4.11
N PHE A 33 -21.85 -7.05 -3.04
CA PHE A 33 -22.78 -6.63 -1.97
C PHE A 33 -22.67 -5.14 -1.63
N ASP A 34 -22.25 -4.29 -2.57
CA ASP A 34 -22.20 -2.82 -2.40
C ASP A 34 -21.28 -2.35 -1.24
N ASP A 35 -20.04 -2.85 -1.24
CA ASP A 35 -18.95 -2.48 -0.32
C ASP A 35 -19.30 -2.53 1.19
N VAL A 36 -19.99 -3.58 1.64
CA VAL A 36 -20.42 -3.78 3.05
C VAL A 36 -19.31 -3.55 4.08
N PHE A 37 -18.08 -3.98 3.77
CA PHE A 37 -16.93 -3.87 4.67
C PHE A 37 -16.11 -2.59 4.46
N GLY A 38 -16.50 -1.73 3.51
CA GLY A 38 -15.81 -0.47 3.19
C GLY A 38 -14.39 -0.65 2.66
N VAL A 39 -14.07 -1.82 2.10
CA VAL A 39 -12.69 -2.14 1.66
C VAL A 39 -12.36 -1.38 0.39
N ILE A 40 -13.32 -1.24 -0.53
CA ILE A 40 -13.12 -0.49 -1.78
C ILE A 40 -12.98 1.00 -1.47
N GLY A 41 -13.86 1.54 -0.63
CA GLY A 41 -13.78 2.91 -0.14
C GLY A 41 -12.48 3.20 0.63
N GLY A 42 -12.03 2.28 1.48
CA GLY A 42 -10.78 2.39 2.21
C GLY A 42 -9.55 2.43 1.31
N ILE A 43 -9.50 1.58 0.28
CA ILE A 43 -8.45 1.63 -0.75
C ILE A 43 -8.50 2.97 -1.50
N GLY A 44 -9.69 3.45 -1.86
CA GLY A 44 -9.89 4.74 -2.51
C GLY A 44 -9.39 5.91 -1.66
N ALA A 45 -9.63 5.90 -0.35
CA ALA A 45 -9.14 6.93 0.57
C ALA A 45 -7.61 6.94 0.66
N ILE A 46 -6.97 5.76 0.72
CA ILE A 46 -5.51 5.65 0.70
C ILE A 46 -4.96 6.15 -0.63
N ALA A 47 -5.54 5.74 -1.75
CA ALA A 47 -5.15 6.19 -3.08
C ALA A 47 -5.31 7.72 -3.25
N GLY A 48 -6.38 8.30 -2.69
CA GLY A 48 -6.62 9.75 -2.67
C GLY A 48 -5.54 10.54 -1.93
N GLN A 49 -4.99 10.01 -0.84
CA GLN A 49 -3.88 10.65 -0.11
C GLN A 49 -2.60 10.74 -0.97
N PHE A 50 -2.36 9.77 -1.85
CA PHE A 50 -1.30 9.85 -2.85
C PHE A 50 -1.62 10.84 -3.98
N GLY A 51 -2.89 11.15 -4.24
CA GLY A 51 -3.27 12.18 -5.21
C GLY A 51 -2.85 13.58 -4.74
N ASP A 52 -3.28 13.98 -3.55
CA ASP A 52 -3.07 15.35 -3.05
C ASP A 52 -1.60 15.63 -2.68
N GLY A 53 -0.91 14.67 -2.05
CA GLY A 53 0.50 14.82 -1.65
C GLY A 53 1.51 14.16 -2.59
N GLY A 54 1.11 13.10 -3.29
CA GLY A 54 2.02 12.30 -4.13
C GLY A 54 2.35 12.95 -5.47
N LEU A 55 1.48 13.80 -6.03
CA LEU A 55 1.84 14.62 -7.19
C LEU A 55 3.02 15.56 -6.86
N ALA A 56 3.02 16.18 -5.67
CA ALA A 56 4.15 16.99 -5.21
C ALA A 56 5.42 16.13 -4.99
N GLY A 57 5.26 14.91 -4.46
CA GLY A 57 6.33 13.92 -4.35
C GLY A 57 6.95 13.57 -5.71
N LEU A 58 6.14 13.23 -6.70
CA LEU A 58 6.58 12.94 -8.08
C LEU A 58 7.25 14.16 -8.73
N LEU A 59 6.71 15.36 -8.51
CA LEU A 59 7.29 16.61 -9.01
C LEU A 59 8.68 16.85 -8.42
N SER A 60 8.85 16.63 -7.11
CA SER A 60 10.13 16.78 -6.43
C SER A 60 11.19 15.80 -6.94
N LEU A 61 10.82 14.54 -7.18
CA LEU A 61 11.71 13.54 -7.78
C LEU A 61 12.13 13.92 -9.20
N MET A 62 11.20 14.46 -9.99
CA MET A 62 11.48 14.93 -11.35
C MET A 62 12.47 16.11 -11.35
N ILE A 63 12.34 17.05 -10.41
CA ILE A 63 13.29 18.17 -10.24
C ILE A 63 14.69 17.65 -9.91
N VAL A 64 14.80 16.70 -8.97
CA VAL A 64 16.08 16.08 -8.59
C VAL A 64 16.71 15.36 -9.80
N TYR A 65 15.90 14.63 -10.57
CA TYR A 65 16.36 13.97 -11.80
C TYR A 65 16.87 14.95 -12.86
N MET A 66 16.14 16.05 -13.10
CA MET A 66 16.56 17.08 -14.05
C MET A 66 17.88 17.77 -13.63
N TRP A 67 18.11 17.97 -12.34
CA TRP A 67 19.38 18.46 -11.83
C TRP A 67 20.52 17.46 -12.01
N TYR A 68 20.24 16.17 -11.84
CA TYR A 68 21.22 15.11 -12.08
C TYR A 68 21.64 15.04 -13.56
N GLN A 69 20.70 15.16 -14.49
CA GLN A 69 20.94 15.19 -15.95
C GLN A 69 21.74 16.41 -16.44
N LYS A 70 21.82 17.50 -15.65
CA LYS A 70 22.60 18.69 -16.00
C LYS A 70 24.09 18.62 -15.62
N LYS A 71 24.52 17.56 -14.94
CA LYS A 71 25.94 17.20 -14.77
C LYS A 71 26.38 16.26 -15.89
#